data_AF-A0A3C1LW84-F1
#
_entry.id   AF-A0A3C1LW84-F1
#
_cell.length_a   1.000
_cell.length_b   1.000
_cell.length_c   1.000
_cell.angle_alpha   90.00
_cell.angle_beta   90.00
_cell.angle_gamma   90.00
#
_symmetry.space_group_name_H-M   'P 1'
#
loop_
_entity.id
_entity.type
_entity.pdbx_description
1 polymer ?
#
loop_
_entity_poly.entity_id
_entity_poly.type
_entity_poly.pdbx_seq_one_letter_code
_entity_poly.pdbx_strand_id
1 'polypeptide(L)' 'MKANEIRELSSAELNNKLSDLKAELFNLRFQHAINQLDNPMRLKAVKKDIARIKTIIKQQENKSVQ' A
#
# COMPACT_ATOMS: atom_id res chain seq x y z
N MET A 1 -3.19 -2.21 7.44
CA MET A 1 -2.50 -1.20 8.29
C MET A 1 -3.47 -0.19 8.89
N LYS A 2 -3.17 0.39 10.06
CA LYS A 2 -3.94 1.52 10.64
C LYS A 2 -3.48 2.84 10.02
N ALA A 3 -4.41 3.75 9.75
CA ALA A 3 -4.11 5.01 9.05
C ALA A 3 -3.20 5.95 9.85
N ASN A 4 -3.16 5.82 11.19
CA ASN A 4 -2.36 6.67 12.06
C ASN A 4 -0.86 6.38 11.92
N GLU A 5 -0.47 5.10 11.89
CA GLU A 5 0.92 4.68 11.68
C GLU A 5 1.47 5.14 10.32
N ILE A 6 0.60 5.24 9.31
CA ILE A 6 1.00 5.69 7.97
C ILE A 6 1.17 7.22 7.93
N ARG A 7 0.49 7.98 8.80
CA ARG A 7 0.62 9.44 8.86
C ARG A 7 1.90 9.91 9.56
N GLU A 8 2.46 9.07 10.44
CA GLU A 8 3.69 9.37 11.17
C GLU A 8 4.96 9.11 10.34
N LEU A 9 4.83 8.38 9.23
CA LEU A 9 5.95 8.08 8.31
C LEU A 9 6.31 9.27 7.44
N SER A 10 7.61 9.39 7.13
CA SER A 10 8.12 10.39 6.19
C SER A 10 7.70 10.08 4.75
N SER A 11 7.67 11.10 3.89
CA SER A 11 7.34 10.97 2.45
C SER A 11 8.25 9.95 1.74
N ALA A 12 9.53 9.86 2.15
CA ALA A 12 10.47 8.88 1.62
C ALA A 12 10.11 7.44 2.04
N GLU A 13 9.75 7.24 3.32
CA GLU A 13 9.35 5.93 3.85
C GLU A 13 8.03 5.46 3.26
N LEU A 14 7.09 6.38 3.03
CA LEU A 14 5.83 6.09 2.35
C LEU A 14 6.05 5.59 0.92
N ASN A 15 7.00 6.18 0.19
CA ASN A 15 7.35 5.73 -1.16
C ASN A 15 8.02 4.35 -1.14
N ASN A 16 8.93 4.10 -0.19
CA ASN A 16 9.55 2.78 -0.03
C ASN A 16 8.49 1.71 0.26
N LYS A 17 7.61 1.97 1.23
CA LYS A 17 6.53 1.03 1.61
C LYS A 17 5.54 0.80 0.48
N LEU A 18 5.30 1.81 -0.35
CA LEU A 18 4.47 1.68 -1.56
C LEU A 18 5.13 0.78 -2.62
N SER A 19 6.46 0.81 -2.73
CA SER A 19 7.21 -0.10 -3.61
C SER A 19 7.11 -1.54 -3.11
N ASP A 20 7.32 -1.76 -1.81
CA ASP A 20 7.26 -3.10 -1.19
C ASP A 20 5.87 -3.73 -1.36
N LEU A 21 4.81 -2.96 -1.09
CA LEU A 21 3.43 -3.43 -1.24
C LEU A 21 3.05 -3.71 -2.70
N LYS A 22 3.66 -3.01 -3.67
CA LYS A 22 3.48 -3.33 -5.09
C LYS A 22 4.14 -4.65 -5.45
N ALA A 23 5.33 -4.93 -4.92
CA ALA A 23 6.00 -6.22 -5.10
C ALA A 23 5.20 -7.36 -4.45
N GLU A 24 4.68 -7.16 -3.24
CA GLU A 24 3.78 -8.12 -2.57
C GLU A 24 2.52 -8.36 -3.41
N LEU A 25 1.90 -7.30 -3.95
CA LEU A 25 0.73 -7.43 -4.82
C LEU A 25 1.05 -8.20 -6.10
N PHE A 26 2.24 -8.02 -6.69
CA PHE A 26 2.67 -8.78 -7.85
C PHE A 26 2.80 -10.27 -7.54
N ASN A 27 3.47 -10.61 -6.42
CA ASN A 27 3.61 -11.99 -5.96
C ASN A 27 2.24 -12.63 -5.66
N LEU A 28 1.33 -11.91 -5.01
CA LEU A 28 -0.03 -12.39 -4.75
C LEU A 28 -0.83 -12.58 -6.04
N ARG A 29 -0.65 -11.72 -7.05
CA ARG A 29 -1.29 -11.91 -8.37
C ARG A 29 -0.71 -13.12 -9.09
N PHE A 30 0.59 -13.34 -8.97
CA PHE A 30 1.25 -14.51 -9.54
C PHE A 30 0.78 -15.80 -8.88
N GLN A 31 0.75 -15.85 -7.54
CA GLN A 31 0.19 -16.95 -6.75
C GLN A 31 -1.28 -17.22 -7.08
N HIS A 32 -2.06 -16.16 -7.33
CA HIS A 32 -3.44 -16.29 -7.76
C HIS A 32 -3.56 -16.91 -9.15
N ALA A 33 -2.71 -16.52 -10.09
CA ALA A 33 -2.70 -17.06 -11.44
C ALA A 33 -2.34 -18.55 -11.48
N ILE A 34 -1.44 -19.01 -10.60
CA ILE A 34 -1.09 -20.42 -10.45
C ILE A 34 -2.07 -21.21 -9.55
N ASN A 35 -3.18 -20.59 -9.12
CA ASN A 35 -4.19 -21.18 -8.21
C ASN A 35 -3.64 -21.69 -6.86
N GLN A 36 -2.49 -21.18 -6.40
CA GLN A 36 -1.89 -21.51 -5.09
C GLN A 36 -2.13 -20.39 -4.07
N LEU A 37 -3.22 -19.64 -4.22
CA LEU A 37 -3.50 -18.52 -3.32
C LEU A 37 -4.21 -19.02 -2.06
N ASP A 38 -3.44 -19.21 -0.99
CA ASP A 38 -3.98 -19.66 0.30
C ASP A 38 -4.99 -18.68 0.90
N ASN A 39 -4.82 -17.37 0.65
CA ASN A 39 -5.65 -16.36 1.30
C ASN A 39 -6.07 -15.19 0.38
N PRO A 40 -7.23 -15.31 -0.31
CA PRO A 40 -7.78 -14.27 -1.18
C PRO A 40 -8.03 -12.92 -0.48
N MET A 41 -8.27 -12.93 0.84
CA MET A 41 -8.45 -11.69 1.60
C MET A 41 -7.20 -10.80 1.59
N ARG A 42 -6.00 -11.40 1.49
CA ARG A 42 -4.74 -10.66 1.51
C ARG A 42 -4.61 -9.74 0.30
N LEU A 43 -5.07 -10.18 -0.88
CA LEU A 43 -5.09 -9.36 -2.09
C LEU A 43 -5.91 -8.06 -1.89
N LYS A 44 -7.07 -8.17 -1.24
CA LYS A 44 -7.94 -7.02 -0.94
C LYS A 44 -7.33 -6.12 0.14
N ALA A 45 -6.66 -6.70 1.13
CA ALA A 45 -5.96 -5.97 2.17
C ALA A 45 -4.79 -5.14 1.60
N VAL A 46 -3.92 -5.75 0.79
CA VAL A 46 -2.77 -5.08 0.15
C VAL A 46 -3.24 -3.95 -0.77
N LYS A 47 -4.29 -4.17 -1.58
CA LYS A 47 -4.90 -3.09 -2.40
C LYS A 47 -5.38 -1.91 -1.55
N LYS A 48 -6.03 -2.18 -0.40
CA LYS A 48 -6.48 -1.12 0.52
C LYS A 48 -5.31 -0.38 1.17
N ASP A 49 -4.24 -1.09 1.53
CA ASP A 49 -3.06 -0.46 2.14
C ASP A 49 -2.31 0.43 1.14
N ILE A 50 -2.18 0.02 -0.14
CA ILE A 50 -1.65 0.88 -1.22
C ILE A 50 -2.51 2.15 -1.38
N ALA A 51 -3.85 2.00 -1.38
CA ALA A 51 -4.75 3.15 -1.51
C ALA A 51 -4.58 4.15 -0.36
N ARG A 52 -4.48 3.67 0.89
CA ARG A 52 -4.26 4.53 2.07
C ARG A 52 -2.96 5.32 1.98
N ILE A 53 -1.86 4.68 1.57
CA ILE A 53 -0.57 5.35 1.42
C ILE A 53 -0.66 6.45 0.36
N LYS A 54 -1.24 6.15 -0.81
CA LYS A 54 -1.44 7.16 -1.86
C LYS A 54 -2.29 8.34 -1.39
N THR A 55 -3.35 8.09 -0.62
CA THR A 55 -4.19 9.15 -0.06
C THR A 55 -3.40 10.04 0.89
N ILE A 56 -2.55 9.47 1.75
CA ILE A 56 -1.75 10.25 2.71
C ILE A 56 -0.68 11.08 1.99
N ILE A 57 -0.01 10.51 0.99
CA ILE A 57 0.93 11.27 0.14
C ILE A 57 0.20 12.47 -0.49
N LYS A 58 -1.01 12.26 -1.03
CA LYS A 58 -1.78 13.36 -1.62
C LYS A 58 -2.24 14.39 -0.60
N GLN A 59 -2.59 13.95 0.61
CA GLN A 59 -2.92 14.86 1.72
C GLN A 59 -1.73 15.72 2.16
N GLN A 60 -0.52 15.15 2.20
CA GLN A 60 0.71 15.90 2.50
C GLN A 60 1.02 16.91 1.38
N GLU A 61 0.91 16.51 0.12
CA GLU A 61 1.10 17.39 -1.04
C GLU A 61 0.13 18.57 -1.00
N ASN A 62 -1.17 18.33 -0.80
CA ASN A 62 -2.18 19.39 -0.72
C ASN A 62 -1.96 20.34 0.48
N LYS A 63 -1.41 19.85 1.59
CA LYS A 63 -1.04 20.69 2.75
C LYS A 63 0.16 21.59 2.48
N SER A 64 1.11 21.15 1.66
CA SER A 64 2.29 21.97 1.33
C SER A 64 2.00 23.12 0.37
N VAL A 65 0.83 23.09 -0.30
CA VAL A 65 0.40 24.08 -1.29
C VAL A 65 -0.57 25.12 -0.68
N GLN A 66 -1.03 24.92 0.55
CA GLN A 66 -1.85 25.86 1.34
C GLN A 66 -1.00 26.72 2.26
#